data_AF-A0AAD4BS94-F1
#
_entry.id   AF-A0AAD4BS94-F1
#
_cell.length_a   1.000
_cell.length_b   1.000
_cell.length_c   1.000
_cell.angle_alpha   90.00
_cell.angle_beta   90.00
_cell.angle_gamma   90.00
#
_symmetry.space_group_name_H-M   'P 1'
#
loop_
_entity.id
_entity.type
_entity.pdbx_description
1 polymer ?
#
loop_
_entity_poly.entity_id
_entity_poly.type
_entity_poly.pdbx_seq_one_letter_code
_entity_poly.pdbx_strand_id
1 'polypeptide(L)' 'KSKAKGGPKRALSAYMFFSQDWRERIKAENPDAGFGEVGKLLGAKWKELDEEEKK' A
#
# COMPACT_ATOMS: atom_id res chain seq x y z
N LYS A 1 -27.02 3.05 -10.90
CA LYS A 1 -27.25 1.76 -10.19
C LYS A 1 -26.32 0.72 -10.80
N SER A 2 -25.66 -0.23 -10.15
CA SER A 2 -25.34 -0.55 -8.76
C SER A 2 -24.44 -1.80 -8.89
N LYS A 3 -23.30 -1.79 -8.18
CA LYS A 3 -22.56 -2.95 -7.64
C LYS A 3 -22.67 -4.28 -8.40
N ALA A 4 -21.64 -4.64 -9.17
CA ALA A 4 -21.31 -6.05 -9.40
C ALA A 4 -20.64 -6.61 -8.13
N LYS A 5 -21.47 -7.10 -7.19
CA LYS A 5 -21.05 -8.08 -6.18
C LYS A 5 -20.97 -9.44 -6.87
N GLY A 6 -19.83 -10.16 -6.80
CA GLY A 6 -19.83 -11.56 -7.26
C GLY A 6 -18.50 -12.27 -7.52
N GLY A 7 -17.33 -11.68 -7.29
CA GLY A 7 -16.06 -12.42 -7.29
C GLY A 7 -15.51 -12.54 -5.87
N PRO A 8 -14.79 -13.62 -5.50
CA PRO A 8 -14.02 -13.60 -4.25
C PRO A 8 -13.21 -12.31 -4.28
N LYS A 9 -13.41 -11.45 -3.26
CA LYS A 9 -12.67 -10.20 -3.08
C LYS A 9 -11.23 -10.52 -3.44
N ARG A 10 -10.76 -10.05 -4.61
CA ARG A 10 -9.45 -10.40 -5.19
C ARG A 10 -8.51 -10.43 -4.01
N ALA A 11 -7.98 -11.61 -3.66
CA ALA A 11 -7.17 -11.78 -2.46
C ALA A 11 -6.20 -10.60 -2.48
N LEU A 12 -6.37 -9.68 -1.52
CA LEU A 12 -5.65 -8.42 -1.55
C LEU A 12 -4.19 -8.83 -1.61
N SER A 13 -3.51 -8.48 -2.70
CA SER A 13 -2.10 -8.84 -2.89
C SER A 13 -1.33 -8.41 -1.64
N ALA A 14 -0.22 -9.06 -1.30
CA ALA A 14 0.62 -8.65 -0.17
C ALA A 14 0.90 -7.13 -0.19
N TYR A 15 1.03 -6.56 -1.40
CA TYR A 15 1.12 -5.11 -1.64
C TYR A 15 -0.10 -4.30 -1.16
N MET A 16 -1.33 -4.80 -1.29
CA MET A 16 -2.55 -4.09 -0.87
C MET A 16 -2.75 -4.08 0.65
N PHE A 17 -2.30 -5.12 1.35
CA PHE A 17 -2.25 -5.11 2.82
C PHE A 17 -1.15 -4.17 3.30
N PHE A 18 0.03 -4.29 2.72
CA PHE A 18 1.16 -3.40 2.97
C PHE A 18 0.78 -1.94 2.73
N SER A 19 0.17 -1.66 1.57
CA SER A 19 -0.29 -0.33 1.16
C SER A 19 -1.25 0.29 2.15
N GLN A 20 -2.19 -0.45 2.73
CA GLN A 20 -3.13 0.10 3.69
C GLN A 20 -2.45 0.42 5.02
N ASP A 21 -1.67 -0.52 5.55
CA ASP A 21 -1.00 -0.37 6.85
C ASP A 21 0.07 0.74 6.80
N TRP A 22 0.90 0.74 5.75
CA TRP A 22 1.96 1.73 5.59
C TRP A 22 1.47 3.09 5.12
N ARG A 23 0.38 3.18 4.36
CA ARG A 23 -0.18 4.48 4.00
C ARG A 23 -0.62 5.26 5.22
N GLU A 24 -1.26 4.61 6.20
CA GLU A 24 -1.62 5.28 7.46
C GLU A 24 -0.38 5.67 8.26
N ARG A 25 0.64 4.81 8.36
CA ARG A 25 1.91 5.14 9.05
C ARG A 25 2.66 6.30 8.40
N ILE A 26 2.87 6.25 7.08
CA ILE A 26 3.59 7.31 6.34
C ILE A 26 2.83 8.62 6.46
N LYS A 27 1.49 8.59 6.41
CA LYS A 27 0.67 9.79 6.59
C LYS A 27 0.66 10.29 8.03
N ALA A 28 0.80 9.41 9.02
CA ALA A 28 0.94 9.80 10.42
C ALA A 28 2.32 10.42 10.72
N GLU A 29 3.39 9.87 10.14
CA GLU A 29 4.74 10.44 10.25
C GLU A 29 4.95 11.68 9.38
N ASN A 30 4.29 11.73 8.23
CA ASN A 30 4.35 12.84 7.29
C ASN A 30 2.92 13.31 6.97
N PRO A 31 2.27 14.03 7.91
CA PRO A 31 0.94 14.58 7.68
C PRO A 31 0.90 15.62 6.56
N ASP A 32 2.05 16.23 6.25
CA ASP A 32 2.24 17.19 5.15
C ASP A 32 2.47 16.52 3.80
N ALA A 33 2.85 15.23 3.77
CA ALA A 33 3.11 14.52 2.54
C ALA A 33 1.82 14.28 1.74
N GLY A 34 1.79 14.82 0.52
CA GLY A 34 0.71 14.61 -0.42
C GLY A 34 0.60 13.15 -0.87
N PHE A 35 -0.55 12.77 -1.45
CA PHE A 35 -0.80 11.41 -1.93
C PHE A 35 0.28 10.89 -2.89
N GLY A 36 0.89 11.78 -3.70
CA GLY A 36 2.00 11.43 -4.60
C GLY A 36 3.30 11.08 -3.87
N GLU A 37 3.65 11.82 -2.81
CA GLU A 37 4.83 11.54 -1.98
C GLU A 37 4.63 10.27 -1.15
N VAL A 38 3.45 10.11 -0.56
CA VAL A 38 3.07 8.88 0.16
C VAL A 38 3.15 7.68 -0.78
N GLY A 39 2.67 7.80 -2.02
CA GLY A 39 2.77 6.73 -3.02
C GLY A 39 4.20 6.38 -3.40
N LYS A 40 5.08 7.39 -3.56
CA LYS A 40 6.52 7.17 -3.81
C LYS A 40 7.20 6.47 -2.64
N LEU A 41 7.01 6.97 -1.42
CA LEU A 41 7.58 6.39 -0.20
C LEU A 41 7.09 4.95 0.00
N LEU A 42 5.80 4.71 -0.17
CA LEU A 42 5.21 3.38 -0.07
C LEU A 42 5.79 2.42 -1.11
N GLY A 43 5.92 2.85 -2.37
CA GLY A 43 6.51 2.03 -3.43
C GLY A 43 7.99 1.71 -3.20
N ALA A 44 8.76 2.69 -2.71
CA ALA A 44 10.16 2.49 -2.34
C ALA A 44 10.29 1.50 -1.18
N LYS A 45 9.47 1.67 -0.12
CA LYS A 45 9.46 0.78 1.05
C LYS A 45 9.05 -0.65 0.72
N TRP A 46 8.08 -0.82 -0.18
CA TRP A 46 7.68 -2.13 -0.69
C TRP A 46 8.83 -2.83 -1.42
N LYS A 47 9.55 -2.09 -2.28
CA LYS A 47 10.68 -2.63 -3.02
C LYS A 47 11.85 -2.98 -2.10
N GLU A 48 12.11 -2.15 -1.08
CA GLU A 48 13.12 -2.39 -0.05
C GLU A 48 12.82 -3.66 0.75
N LEU A 49 11.55 -3.89 1.13
CA LEU A 49 11.13 -5.11 1.82
C LEU A 49 11.23 -6.38 0.96
N ASP A 50 10.89 -6.30 -0.34
CA ASP A 50 11.05 -7.42 -1.27
C ASP A 50 12.55 -7.76 -1.45
N GLU A 51 13.42 -6.74 -1.48
CA GLU A 51 14.87 -6.95 -1.52
C GLU A 51 15.45 -7.51 -0.21
N GLU A 52 14.90 -7.13 0.95
CA GLU A 52 15.27 -7.71 2.26
C GLU A 52 14.78 -9.15 2.44
N GLU A 53 13.57 -9.49 2.01
CA GLU A 53 13.03 -10.87 2.11
C GLU A 53 13.73 -11.84 1.15
N LYS A 54 14.34 -11.34 0.08
CA LYS A 54 14.95 -12.17 -0.96
C LYS A 54 16.41 -12.56 -0.69
N LYS A 55 16.93 -12.27 0.50
CA LYS A 55 18.33 -12.53 0.88
C LYS A 55 18.50 -13.71 1.82
#